data_AF-A0A8B4QAB3-F1
#
_entry.id   AF-A0A8B4QAB3-F1
#
_cell.length_a   1.000
_cell.length_b   1.000
_cell.length_c   1.000
_cell.angle_alpha   90.00
_cell.angle_beta   90.00
_cell.angle_gamma   90.00
#
_symmetry.space_group_name_H-M   'P 1'
#
loop_
_entity.id
_entity.type
_entity.pdbx_description
1 polymer ?
#
loop_
_entity_poly.entity_id
_entity_poly.type
_entity_poly.pdbx_seq_one_letter_code
_entity_poly.pdbx_strand_id
1 'polypeptide(L)'
;MGAYFAYRMYKVRKVYKTVKGVKKIKTVHKTKRVKVYKRVQLKASVIAPKIHSMPRIGTALEKSDAHHRMASYLTVKQLSKGRVYTSRNRMGQIFTHLKVRALYKGREGVVHYIITKDGEINHQLWTKGTSSYLSNFIL
;
A
#
# COMPACT_ATOMS: atom_id res chain seq x y z
N MET A 1 1.45 -12.27 13.63
CA MET A 1 0.18 -11.80 13.01
C MET A 1 -0.94 -12.75 13.42
N GLY A 2 -1.97 -12.27 14.14
CA GLY A 2 -3.07 -13.12 14.60
C GLY A 2 -4.10 -13.39 13.50
N ALA A 3 -4.46 -14.65 13.29
CA ALA A 3 -5.60 -15.03 12.45
C ALA A 3 -6.88 -15.06 13.29
N TYR A 4 -7.98 -14.56 12.74
CA TYR A 4 -9.32 -14.67 13.34
C TYR A 4 -10.26 -15.31 12.33
N PHE A 5 -11.36 -15.89 12.81
CA PHE A 5 -12.37 -16.46 11.93
C PHE A 5 -13.53 -15.48 11.76
N ALA A 6 -13.90 -15.20 10.51
CA ALA A 6 -15.08 -14.42 10.19
C ALA A 6 -16.10 -15.29 9.47
N TYR A 7 -17.38 -15.04 9.69
CA TYR A 7 -18.46 -15.68 8.94
C TYR A 7 -18.77 -14.82 7.72
N ARG A 8 -18.58 -15.37 6.52
CA ARG A 8 -18.98 -14.71 5.27
C ARG A 8 -20.18 -15.42 4.67
N MET A 9 -21.19 -14.64 4.30
CA MET A 9 -22.30 -15.11 3.46
C MET A 9 -21.89 -15.14 2.00
N TYR A 10 -22.32 -16.17 1.29
CA TYR A 10 -22.19 -16.30 -0.16
C TYR A 10 -23.50 -16.77 -0.76
N LYS A 11 -23.77 -16.24 -1.96
CA LYS A 11 -24.94 -16.54 -2.76
C LYS A 11 -24.67 -17.81 -3.56
N VAL A 12 -25.48 -18.84 -3.35
CA VAL A 12 -25.40 -20.11 -4.07
C VAL A 12 -26.66 -20.29 -4.90
N ARG A 13 -26.49 -20.55 -6.20
CA ARG A 13 -27.61 -20.92 -7.08
C ARG A 13 -27.71 -22.44 -7.12
N LYS A 14 -28.81 -22.99 -6.62
CA LYS A 14 -29.14 -24.41 -6.77
C LYS A 14 -30.06 -24.58 -7.98
N VAL A 15 -29.70 -25.48 -8.87
CA VAL A 15 -30.48 -25.83 -10.06
C VAL A 15 -31.13 -27.19 -9.81
N TYR A 16 -32.46 -27.26 -9.96
CA TYR A 16 -33.21 -28.50 -9.83
C TYR A 16 -33.76 -28.90 -11.19
N LYS A 17 -33.47 -30.13 -11.63
CA LYS A 17 -34.11 -30.72 -12.81
C LYS A 17 -35.45 -31.31 -12.40
N THR A 18 -36.52 -30.92 -13.08
CA THR A 18 -37.84 -31.54 -12.94
C THR A 18 -38.07 -32.58 -14.03
N VAL A 19 -39.00 -33.52 -13.82
CA VAL A 19 -39.32 -34.63 -14.74
C VAL A 19 -39.70 -34.14 -16.15
N LYS A 20 -40.18 -32.89 -16.29
CA LYS A 20 -40.52 -32.22 -17.56
C LYS A 20 -39.43 -31.30 -18.12
N GLY A 21 -38.19 -31.40 -17.66
CA GLY A 21 -37.05 -30.66 -18.22
C GLY A 21 -36.90 -29.19 -17.79
N VAL A 22 -37.82 -28.63 -16.98
CA VAL A 22 -37.71 -27.25 -16.50
C VAL A 22 -36.72 -27.15 -15.33
N LYS A 23 -35.67 -26.33 -15.51
CA LYS A 23 -34.62 -26.04 -14.52
C LYS A 23 -35.07 -24.92 -13.58
N LYS A 24 -35.69 -25.25 -12.43
CA LYS A 24 -35.95 -24.23 -11.38
C LYS A 24 -34.63 -23.81 -10.74
N ILE A 25 -34.34 -22.51 -10.74
CA ILE A 25 -33.15 -21.93 -10.09
C ILE A 25 -33.58 -21.31 -8.76
N LYS A 26 -33.10 -21.86 -7.64
CA LYS A 26 -33.29 -21.25 -6.32
C LYS A 26 -31.98 -20.64 -5.86
N THR A 27 -32.02 -19.36 -5.49
CA THR A 27 -30.90 -18.71 -4.82
C THR A 27 -30.99 -18.97 -3.32
N VAL A 28 -29.89 -19.41 -2.70
CA VAL A 28 -29.77 -19.62 -1.26
C VAL A 28 -28.52 -18.91 -0.75
N HIS A 29 -28.62 -18.23 0.40
CA HIS A 29 -27.46 -17.68 1.09
C HIS A 29 -26.90 -18.75 2.03
N LYS A 30 -25.60 -18.99 1.96
CA LYS A 30 -24.89 -19.89 2.88
C LYS A 30 -23.81 -19.11 3.61
N THR A 31 -23.58 -19.47 4.87
CA THR A 31 -22.55 -18.86 5.72
C THR A 31 -21.38 -19.83 5.88
N LYS A 32 -20.15 -19.35 5.70
CA LYS A 32 -18.92 -20.14 5.82
C LYS A 32 -17.99 -19.40 6.73
N ARG A 33 -17.44 -20.14 7.66
CA ARG A 33 -16.34 -19.70 8.49
C ARG A 33 -15.10 -19.62 7.61
N VAL A 34 -14.58 -18.42 7.43
CA VAL A 34 -13.35 -18.16 6.67
C VAL A 34 -12.27 -17.66 7.62
N LYS A 35 -11.04 -18.16 7.44
CA LYS A 35 -9.88 -17.68 8.16
C LYS A 35 -9.46 -16.33 7.58
N VAL A 36 -9.45 -15.30 8.41
CA VAL A 36 -9.06 -13.94 8.04
C VAL A 36 -7.81 -13.56 8.83
N TYR A 37 -6.88 -12.88 8.17
CA TYR A 37 -5.63 -12.45 8.78
C TYR A 37 -5.76 -10.98 9.20
N LYS A 38 -5.44 -10.68 10.46
CA LYS A 38 -5.36 -9.28 10.92
C LYS A 38 -4.21 -8.61 10.18
N ARG A 39 -4.54 -7.73 9.23
CA ARG A 39 -3.53 -6.89 8.57
C ARG A 39 -3.02 -5.89 9.59
N VAL A 40 -1.75 -6.05 9.99
CA VAL A 40 -1.05 -5.02 10.73
C VAL A 40 -0.61 -3.98 9.71
N GLN A 41 -1.25 -2.82 9.72
CA GLN A 41 -0.75 -1.69 8.94
C GLN A 41 0.54 -1.21 9.59
N LEU A 42 1.62 -1.21 8.81
CA LEU A 42 2.91 -0.74 9.27
C LEU A 42 2.79 0.76 9.59
N LYS A 43 3.31 1.21 10.73
CA LYS A 43 3.27 2.61 11.13
C LYS A 43 4.50 3.35 10.63
N ALA A 44 4.35 4.62 10.26
CA ALA A 44 5.47 5.46 9.84
C ALA A 44 6.54 5.58 10.93
N SER A 45 6.15 5.63 12.21
CA SER A 45 7.06 5.66 13.36
C SER A 45 8.01 4.45 13.44
N VAL A 46 7.66 3.32 12.83
CA VAL A 46 8.50 2.11 12.80
C VAL A 46 9.53 2.17 11.67
N ILE A 47 9.18 2.73 10.52
CA ILE A 47 10.09 2.84 9.37
C ILE A 47 11.01 4.05 9.50
N ALA A 48 10.49 5.18 10.00
CA ALA A 48 11.17 6.47 9.97
C ALA A 48 12.62 6.45 10.48
N PRO A 49 12.97 5.76 11.59
CA PRO A 49 14.36 5.69 12.06
C PRO A 49 15.32 4.96 11.11
N LYS A 50 14.79 4.11 10.23
CA LYS A 50 15.58 3.25 9.32
C LYS A 50 15.81 3.88 7.95
N ILE A 51 14.97 4.84 7.52
CA ILE A 51 15.01 5.41 6.16
C ILE A 51 16.41 5.88 5.77
N HIS A 52 17.13 6.55 6.67
CA HIS A 52 18.44 7.09 6.35
C HIS A 52 19.52 6.01 6.14
N SER A 53 19.39 4.85 6.81
CA SER A 53 20.34 3.74 6.72
C SER A 53 20.00 2.71 5.65
N MET A 54 18.80 2.78 5.04
CA MET A 54 18.39 1.82 4.02
C MET A 54 19.20 1.99 2.73
N PRO A 55 19.61 0.92 2.03
CA PRO A 55 20.26 1.02 0.74
C PRO A 55 19.36 1.71 -0.30
N ARG A 56 19.95 2.49 -1.21
CA ARG A 56 19.24 3.11 -2.34
C ARG A 56 19.60 2.31 -3.58
N ILE A 57 18.60 1.97 -4.37
CA ILE A 57 18.75 1.25 -5.65
C ILE A 57 17.86 1.92 -6.71
N GLY A 58 18.07 1.57 -7.99
CA GLY A 58 17.29 2.08 -9.10
C GLY A 58 17.24 3.61 -9.10
N THR A 59 16.06 4.18 -9.36
CA THR A 59 15.90 5.64 -9.48
C THR A 59 16.23 6.42 -8.20
N ALA A 60 16.13 5.82 -7.01
CA ALA A 60 16.54 6.48 -5.77
C ALA A 60 18.06 6.69 -5.67
N LEU A 61 18.83 5.87 -6.39
CA LEU A 61 20.28 5.97 -6.50
C LEU A 61 20.69 6.75 -7.76
N GLU A 62 20.04 6.47 -8.88
CA GLU A 62 20.40 6.99 -10.21
C GLU A 62 20.00 8.45 -10.42
N LYS A 63 18.89 8.90 -9.84
CA LYS A 63 18.37 10.26 -10.10
C LYS A 63 18.87 11.25 -9.07
N SER A 64 19.52 12.30 -9.57
CA SER A 64 20.19 13.31 -8.76
C SER A 64 19.53 14.69 -8.78
N ASP A 65 18.37 14.86 -9.43
CA ASP A 65 17.69 16.15 -9.44
C ASP A 65 17.20 16.54 -8.04
N ALA A 66 16.93 17.83 -7.88
CA ALA A 66 16.64 18.40 -6.58
C ALA A 66 15.37 17.82 -5.93
N HIS A 67 14.41 17.33 -6.71
CA HIS A 67 13.17 16.75 -6.19
C HIS A 67 13.41 15.35 -5.61
N HIS A 68 14.28 14.56 -6.24
CA HIS A 68 14.69 13.25 -5.72
C HIS A 68 15.61 13.39 -4.50
N ARG A 69 16.57 14.31 -4.53
CA ARG A 69 17.50 14.54 -3.41
C ARG A 69 16.82 15.12 -2.18
N MET A 70 15.80 15.97 -2.35
CA MET A 70 15.07 16.60 -1.24
C MET A 70 14.61 15.57 -0.19
N ALA A 71 14.15 14.40 -0.63
CA ALA A 71 13.68 13.35 0.26
C ALA A 71 14.72 13.01 1.34
N SER A 72 16.00 12.88 0.97
CA SER A 72 17.10 12.50 1.85
C SER A 72 17.32 13.44 3.04
N TYR A 73 16.80 14.66 2.99
CA TYR A 73 16.98 15.69 4.03
C TYR A 73 15.86 15.71 5.08
N LEU A 74 14.82 14.88 4.95
CA LEU A 74 13.76 14.81 5.95
C LEU A 74 14.27 14.17 7.23
N THR A 75 14.09 14.84 8.37
CA THR A 75 14.41 14.29 9.69
C THR A 75 13.52 13.10 10.05
N VAL A 76 13.99 12.22 10.94
CA VAL A 76 13.18 11.13 11.51
C VAL A 76 11.85 11.63 12.09
N LYS A 77 11.84 12.80 12.73
CA LYS A 77 10.63 13.44 13.28
C LYS A 77 9.63 13.81 12.18
N GLN A 78 10.10 14.31 11.04
CA GLN A 78 9.24 14.59 9.88
C GLN A 78 8.73 13.29 9.25
N LEU A 79 9.61 12.32 9.02
CA LEU A 79 9.26 11.01 8.46
C LEU A 79 8.20 10.27 9.29
N SER A 80 8.29 10.35 10.62
CA SER A 80 7.36 9.70 11.56
C SER A 80 5.93 10.22 11.47
N LYS A 81 5.71 11.42 10.92
CA LYS A 81 4.37 12.00 10.69
C LYS A 81 3.73 11.49 9.40
N GLY A 82 4.45 10.68 8.62
CA GLY A 82 3.98 10.14 7.36
C GLY A 82 2.89 9.09 7.49
N ARG A 83 2.48 8.59 6.33
CA ARG A 83 1.57 7.46 6.18
C ARG A 83 2.22 6.38 5.36
N VAL A 84 1.97 5.13 5.76
CA VAL A 84 2.47 3.96 5.06
C VAL A 84 1.33 3.27 4.34
N TYR A 85 1.55 3.03 3.07
CA TYR A 85 0.65 2.33 2.18
C TYR A 85 1.34 1.07 1.65
N THR A 86 0.54 0.08 1.26
CA THR A 86 1.01 -1.04 0.46
C THR A 86 0.68 -0.72 -0.99
N SER A 87 1.69 -0.73 -1.85
CA SER A 87 1.52 -0.51 -3.29
C SER A 87 1.98 -1.75 -4.06
N ARG A 88 1.53 -1.86 -5.31
CA ARG A 88 1.93 -2.93 -6.23
C ARG A 88 2.31 -2.33 -7.57
N ASN A 89 3.38 -2.85 -8.18
CA ASN A 89 3.70 -2.52 -9.56
C ASN A 89 2.88 -3.38 -10.54
N ARG A 90 3.05 -3.12 -11.84
CA ARG A 90 2.37 -3.85 -12.92
C ARG A 90 2.66 -5.36 -12.92
N MET A 91 3.83 -5.76 -12.40
CA MET A 91 4.25 -7.16 -12.29
C MET A 91 3.74 -7.85 -11.01
N GLY A 92 2.94 -7.16 -10.20
CA GLY A 92 2.37 -7.69 -8.95
C GLY A 92 3.33 -7.71 -7.77
N GLN A 93 4.56 -7.21 -7.92
CA GLN A 93 5.51 -7.06 -6.81
C GLN A 93 4.97 -6.03 -5.81
N ILE A 94 5.10 -6.36 -4.53
CA ILE A 94 4.56 -5.56 -3.43
C ILE A 94 5.65 -4.65 -2.88
N PHE A 95 5.31 -3.38 -2.67
CA PHE A 95 6.18 -2.39 -2.07
C PHE A 95 5.52 -1.75 -0.85
N THR A 96 6.37 -1.26 0.04
CA THR A 96 5.97 -0.36 1.12
C THR A 96 6.15 1.07 0.63
N HIS A 97 5.09 1.87 0.69
CA HIS A 97 5.11 3.27 0.25
C HIS A 97 4.94 4.20 1.44
N LEU A 98 6.04 4.82 1.89
CA LEU A 98 5.99 5.88 2.89
C LEU A 98 5.75 7.23 2.19
N LYS A 99 4.71 7.94 2.61
CA LYS A 99 4.34 9.26 2.13
C LYS A 99 4.40 10.28 3.25
N VAL A 100 5.07 11.40 3.03
CA VAL A 100 5.26 12.44 4.05
C VAL A 100 4.94 13.79 3.44
N ARG A 101 4.06 14.57 4.06
CA ARG A 101 3.86 15.97 3.65
C ARG A 101 5.07 16.79 4.05
N ALA A 102 5.61 17.57 3.12
CA ALA A 102 6.75 18.42 3.38
C ALA A 102 6.77 19.64 2.47
N LEU A 103 7.34 20.72 2.97
CA LEU A 103 7.61 21.93 2.21
C LEU A 103 8.94 21.81 1.49
N TYR A 104 8.98 22.22 0.23
CA TYR A 104 10.21 22.41 -0.52
C TYR A 104 10.21 23.79 -1.17
N LYS A 105 11.18 24.64 -0.79
CA LYS A 105 11.28 26.04 -1.26
C LYS A 105 9.95 26.80 -1.11
N GLY A 106 9.34 26.69 0.06
CA GLY A 106 8.06 27.35 0.40
C GLY A 106 6.82 26.75 -0.26
N ARG A 107 6.94 25.66 -1.04
CA ARG A 107 5.82 25.00 -1.71
C ARG A 107 5.44 23.70 -1.00
N GLU A 108 4.15 23.50 -0.80
CA GLU A 108 3.62 22.25 -0.27
C GLU A 108 3.76 21.11 -1.27
N GLY A 109 4.07 19.93 -0.74
CA GLY A 109 4.16 18.72 -1.52
C GLY A 109 4.24 17.46 -0.68
N VAL A 110 4.48 16.35 -1.35
CA VAL A 110 4.55 15.03 -0.76
C VAL A 110 5.87 14.37 -1.15
N VAL A 111 6.61 13.94 -0.14
CA VAL A 111 7.76 13.06 -0.29
C VAL A 111 7.28 11.62 -0.33
N HIS A 112 7.79 10.88 -1.30
CA HIS A 112 7.51 9.48 -1.55
C HIS A 112 8.77 8.66 -1.31
N TYR A 113 8.63 7.53 -0.64
CA TYR A 113 9.63 6.46 -0.58
C TYR A 113 8.97 5.16 -0.98
N ILE A 114 9.47 4.52 -2.05
CA ILE A 114 9.07 3.18 -2.47
C ILE A 114 10.12 2.20 -1.99
N ILE A 115 9.73 1.34 -1.07
CA ILE A 115 10.60 0.42 -0.35
C ILE A 115 10.29 -1.01 -0.79
N THR A 116 11.32 -1.75 -1.20
CA THR A 116 11.23 -3.15 -1.59
C THR A 116 10.93 -4.04 -0.38
N LYS A 117 10.54 -5.29 -0.63
CA LYS A 117 10.37 -6.29 0.45
C LYS A 117 11.67 -6.53 1.24
N ASP A 118 12.81 -6.31 0.60
CA ASP A 118 14.16 -6.58 1.12
C ASP A 118 14.70 -5.38 1.93
N GLY A 119 13.95 -4.28 2.01
CA GLY A 119 14.30 -3.11 2.81
C GLY A 119 15.18 -2.09 2.08
N GLU A 120 15.13 -2.07 0.75
CA GLU A 120 15.85 -1.11 -0.09
C GLU A 120 14.90 -0.03 -0.60
N ILE A 121 15.38 1.21 -0.74
CA ILE A 121 14.63 2.30 -1.35
C ILE A 121 14.88 2.26 -2.86
N ASN A 122 13.84 1.89 -3.63
CA ASN A 122 13.90 1.81 -5.10
C ASN A 122 13.58 3.16 -5.78
N HIS A 123 12.73 3.97 -5.14
CA HIS A 123 12.37 5.30 -5.64
C HIS A 123 12.16 6.25 -4.46
N GLN A 124 12.64 7.49 -4.62
CA GLN A 124 12.34 8.58 -3.71
C GLN A 124 12.13 9.89 -4.48
N LEU A 125 11.09 10.65 -4.13
CA LEU A 125 10.74 11.86 -4.85
C LEU A 125 9.87 12.79 -4.01
N TRP A 126 10.12 14.09 -4.08
CA TRP A 126 9.15 15.12 -3.68
C TRP A 126 8.30 15.55 -4.89
N THR A 127 6.98 15.55 -4.72
CA THR A 127 6.04 16.04 -5.74
C THR A 127 5.26 17.24 -5.23
N LYS A 128 5.02 18.22 -6.11
CA LYS A 128 4.28 19.45 -5.79
C LYS A 128 2.80 19.12 -5.55
N GLY A 129 2.22 19.76 -4.54
CA GLY A 129 0.81 19.59 -4.16
C GLY A 129 0.56 18.37 -3.27
N THR A 130 -0.63 18.29 -2.68
CA THR A 130 -0.95 17.27 -1.65
C THR A 130 -1.81 16.12 -2.16
N SER A 131 -2.23 16.15 -3.43
CA SER A 131 -3.16 15.16 -4.01
C SER A 131 -2.63 13.73 -3.93
N SER A 132 -1.31 13.56 -4.07
CA SER A 132 -0.65 12.26 -4.02
C SER A 132 -0.57 11.66 -2.60
N TYR A 133 -0.89 12.44 -1.55
CA TYR A 133 -0.76 12.01 -0.15
C TYR A 133 -1.77 10.92 0.22
N LEU A 134 -3.01 11.03 -0.28
CA LEU A 134 -4.09 10.10 0.01
C LEU A 134 -4.34 9.08 -1.10
N SER A 135 -3.79 9.32 -2.30
CA SER A 135 -3.87 8.40 -3.43
C SER A 135 -3.09 7.11 -3.14
N ASN A 136 -3.54 5.98 -3.67
CA ASN A 136 -2.80 4.72 -3.63
C ASN A 136 -1.93 4.50 -4.89
N PHE A 137 -1.98 5.41 -5.86
CA PHE A 137 -1.17 5.33 -7.07
C PHE A 137 0.29 5.71 -6.79
N ILE A 138 1.18 5.00 -7.46
CA ILE A 138 2.61 5.29 -7.55
C ILE A 138 2.78 6.25 -8.73
N LEU A 139 3.51 7.35 -8.52
CA LEU A 139 3.87 8.33 -9.55
C LEU A 139 5.09 7.85 -10.33
#